data_AF-A0A970CBL5-F1
#
_entry.id   AF-A0A970CBL5-F1
#
_cell.length_a   1.000
_cell.length_b   1.000
_cell.length_c   1.000
_cell.angle_alpha   90.00
_cell.angle_beta   90.00
_cell.angle_gamma   90.00
#
_symmetry.space_group_name_H-M   'P 1'
#
loop_
_entity.id
_entity.type
_entity.pdbx_description
1 polymer ?
#
loop_
_entity_poly.entity_id
_entity_poly.type
_entity_poly.pdbx_seq_one_letter_code
_entity_poly.pdbx_strand_id
1 'polypeptide(L)'
;MELEDLYALIPQLQCNPGCTRCCVEFGVPSMVPAEAERLDRFLQMHGIEKRYAKGTTCPYVDEQGCIVYPVRPLICRLYGNSPNYLCTVGARPIYLLSEDEEAEIFHFYYTYFAAK
;
A
#
# COMPACT_ATOMS: atom_id res chain seq x y z
N MET A 1 -15.46 11.55 -2.01
CA MET A 1 -14.54 10.49 -2.47
C MET A 1 -14.00 9.86 -1.21
N GLU A 2 -14.21 8.57 -1.07
CA GLU A 2 -13.65 7.75 -0.01
C GLU A 2 -12.36 7.07 -0.50
N LEU A 3 -11.54 6.53 0.41
CA LEU A 3 -10.32 5.81 0.02
C LEU A 3 -10.62 4.61 -0.89
N GLU A 4 -11.76 3.96 -0.67
CA GLU A 4 -12.25 2.85 -1.50
C GLU A 4 -12.44 3.27 -2.96
N ASP A 5 -12.98 4.47 -3.21
CA ASP A 5 -13.18 4.99 -4.57
C ASP A 5 -11.82 5.16 -5.26
N LEU A 6 -10.83 5.69 -4.54
CA LEU A 6 -9.47 5.86 -5.04
C LEU A 6 -8.79 4.52 -5.33
N TYR A 7 -8.91 3.56 -4.40
CA TYR A 7 -8.30 2.25 -4.57
C TYR A 7 -8.91 1.44 -5.71
N ALA A 8 -10.18 1.69 -6.05
CA ALA A 8 -10.85 1.06 -7.18
C ALA A 8 -10.28 1.49 -8.54
N LEU A 9 -9.54 2.61 -8.61
CA LEU A 9 -8.82 3.05 -9.81
C LEU A 9 -7.56 2.21 -10.07
N ILE A 10 -7.07 1.48 -9.05
CA ILE A 10 -5.85 0.66 -9.18
C ILE A 10 -6.25 -0.77 -9.59
N PRO A 11 -5.60 -1.34 -10.62
CA PRO A 11 -5.80 -2.73 -11.00
C PRO A 11 -5.56 -3.68 -9.83
N GLN A 12 -6.32 -4.78 -9.79
CA GLN A 12 -6.11 -5.79 -8.75
C GLN A 12 -4.83 -6.58 -9.04
N LEU A 13 -3.93 -6.56 -8.06
CA LEU A 13 -2.74 -7.40 -8.03
C LEU A 13 -2.65 -8.06 -6.66
N GLN A 14 -2.61 -9.39 -6.66
CA GLN A 14 -2.27 -10.18 -5.49
C GLN A 14 -0.77 -10.46 -5.49
N CYS A 15 -0.13 -10.25 -4.33
CA CYS A 15 1.26 -10.63 -4.16
C CYS A 15 1.39 -12.15 -4.12
N ASN A 16 2.53 -12.69 -4.56
CA ASN A 16 2.83 -14.10 -4.39
C ASN A 16 2.74 -14.47 -2.89
N PRO A 17 2.21 -15.66 -2.53
CA PRO A 17 2.18 -16.11 -1.14
C PRO A 17 3.57 -16.04 -0.50
N GLY A 18 3.66 -15.48 0.71
CA GLY A 18 4.93 -15.29 1.42
C GLY A 18 5.84 -14.17 0.90
N CYS A 19 5.42 -13.37 -0.09
CA CYS A 19 6.25 -12.29 -0.61
C CYS A 19 6.38 -11.14 0.40
N THR A 20 7.63 -10.77 0.70
CA THR A 20 7.99 -9.66 1.62
C THR A 20 8.86 -8.59 0.96
N ARG A 21 9.16 -8.73 -0.35
CA ARG A 21 10.20 -7.97 -1.04
C ARG A 21 10.01 -6.45 -0.96
N CYS A 22 8.83 -5.96 -1.35
CA CYS A 22 8.59 -4.51 -1.28
C CYS A 22 8.57 -3.98 0.15
N CYS A 23 8.19 -4.81 1.12
CA CYS A 23 8.15 -4.47 2.54
C CYS A 23 9.55 -4.34 3.16
N VAL A 24 10.58 -4.96 2.58
CA VAL A 24 11.96 -4.92 3.11
C VAL A 24 12.88 -4.02 2.28
N GLU A 25 12.63 -3.88 0.97
CA GLU A 25 13.54 -3.20 0.03
C GLU A 25 13.28 -1.71 -0.13
N PHE A 26 12.01 -1.26 -0.14
CA PHE A 26 11.66 0.09 -0.59
C PHE A 26 11.34 1.09 0.53
N GLY A 27 11.56 0.70 1.78
CA GLY A 27 11.24 1.55 2.92
C GLY A 27 9.83 1.36 3.43
N VAL A 28 9.52 2.14 4.47
CA VAL A 28 8.19 2.19 5.07
C VAL A 28 7.37 3.18 4.25
N PRO A 29 6.23 2.76 3.68
CA PRO A 29 5.40 3.65 2.86
C PRO A 29 4.93 4.85 3.67
N SER A 30 4.90 6.03 3.04
CA SER A 30 4.15 7.15 3.59
C SER A 30 2.66 6.85 3.54
N MET A 31 1.92 7.42 4.50
CA MET A 31 0.48 7.24 4.64
C MET A 31 -0.13 8.59 5.00
N VAL A 32 -1.30 8.90 4.44
CA VAL A 32 -2.11 10.03 4.89
C VAL A 32 -2.82 9.71 6.22
N PRO A 33 -3.29 10.72 6.97
CA PRO A 33 -3.99 10.49 8.24
C PRO A 33 -5.15 9.50 8.15
N ALA A 34 -5.95 9.56 7.07
CA ALA A 34 -7.06 8.64 6.84
C ALA A 34 -6.61 7.17 6.73
N GLU A 35 -5.45 6.90 6.13
CA GLU A 35 -4.87 5.55 6.06
C GLU A 35 -4.29 5.11 7.40
N ALA A 36 -3.64 6.02 8.12
CA ALA A 36 -3.13 5.76 9.46
C ALA A 36 -4.27 5.36 10.42
N GLU A 37 -5.41 6.07 10.36
CA GLU A 37 -6.59 5.75 11.16
C GLU A 37 -7.18 4.38 10.77
N ARG A 38 -7.24 4.07 9.47
CA ARG A 38 -7.68 2.76 8.99
C ARG A 38 -6.79 1.62 9.49
N LEU A 39 -5.48 1.82 9.48
CA LEU A 39 -4.51 0.88 10.04
C LEU A 39 -4.73 0.70 11.54
N ASP A 40 -4.83 1.79 12.30
CA ASP A 40 -5.03 1.75 13.75
C ASP A 40 -6.31 1.00 14.13
N ARG A 41 -7.43 1.23 13.42
CA ARG A 41 -8.67 0.46 13.61
C ARG A 41 -8.48 -1.02 13.31
N PHE A 42 -7.78 -1.37 12.24
CA PHE A 42 -7.51 -2.77 11.89
C PHE A 42 -6.68 -3.48 12.97
N LEU A 43 -5.63 -2.82 13.45
CA LEU A 43 -4.77 -3.32 14.52
C LEU A 43 -5.58 -3.57 15.80
N GLN A 44 -6.40 -2.61 16.20
CA GLN A 44 -7.26 -2.74 17.38
C GLN A 44 -8.25 -3.91 17.25
N MET A 45 -8.94 -4.02 16.11
CA MET A 45 -9.92 -5.10 15.87
C MET A 45 -9.29 -6.50 15.91
N HIS A 46 -8.01 -6.63 15.56
CA HIS A 46 -7.31 -7.91 15.50
C HIS A 46 -6.37 -8.14 16.71
N GLY A 47 -6.35 -7.24 17.69
CA GLY A 47 -5.47 -7.35 18.86
C GLY A 47 -3.98 -7.28 18.51
N ILE A 48 -3.62 -6.58 17.43
CA ILE A 48 -2.23 -6.40 16.99
C ILE A 48 -1.70 -5.11 17.62
N GLU A 49 -0.55 -5.19 18.30
CA GLU A 49 0.11 -4.00 18.83
C GLU A 49 0.67 -3.11 17.72
N LYS A 50 0.64 -1.79 17.94
CA LYS A 50 1.26 -0.83 17.03
C LYS A 50 2.78 -1.00 17.05
N ARG A 51 3.36 -1.15 15.86
CA ARG A 51 4.80 -1.38 15.69
C ARG A 51 5.43 -0.23 14.93
N TYR A 52 6.70 0.02 15.21
CA TYR A 52 7.48 1.07 14.55
C TYR A 52 8.63 0.44 13.77
N ALA A 53 8.90 1.01 12.60
CA ALA A 53 9.93 0.50 11.72
C ALA A 53 11.32 0.61 12.36
N LYS A 54 12.16 -0.40 12.09
CA LYS A 54 13.60 -0.35 12.39
C LYS A 54 14.34 -0.35 11.06
N GLY A 55 14.96 0.78 10.71
CA GLY A 55 15.55 0.98 9.39
C GLY A 55 14.48 1.11 8.30
N THR A 56 14.68 0.43 7.18
CA THR A 56 13.80 0.50 5.99
C THR A 56 12.73 -0.59 5.95
N THR A 57 12.71 -1.51 6.91
CA THR A 57 11.77 -2.63 6.92
C THR A 57 10.42 -2.23 7.51
N CYS A 58 9.34 -2.52 6.78
CA CYS A 58 7.97 -2.34 7.24
C CYS A 58 7.74 -3.07 8.56
N PRO A 59 7.16 -2.43 9.60
CA PRO A 59 6.99 -3.05 10.91
C PRO A 59 5.89 -4.12 10.96
N TYR A 60 5.07 -4.21 9.92
CA TYR A 60 3.97 -5.16 9.77
C TYR A 60 4.26 -6.25 8.73
N VAL A 61 5.54 -6.51 8.46
CA VAL A 61 5.97 -7.69 7.71
C VAL A 61 6.41 -8.78 8.68
N ASP A 62 6.10 -10.03 8.36
CA ASP A 62 6.64 -11.22 9.00
C ASP A 62 7.11 -12.23 7.94
N GLU A 63 7.52 -13.43 8.38
CA GLU A 63 7.99 -14.49 7.48
C GLU A 63 6.91 -15.04 6.54
N GLN A 64 5.63 -14.80 6.85
CA GLN A 64 4.47 -15.27 6.09
C GLN A 64 3.91 -14.19 5.15
N GLY A 65 4.32 -12.93 5.31
CA GLY A 65 3.97 -11.82 4.44
C GLY A 65 3.61 -10.55 5.21
N CYS A 66 2.65 -9.80 4.69
CA CYS A 66 2.17 -8.58 5.33
C CYS A 66 0.96 -8.89 6.22
N ILE A 67 1.08 -8.68 7.53
CA ILE A 67 0.00 -8.97 8.49
C ILE A 67 -1.15 -7.94 8.43
N VAL A 68 -0.97 -6.83 7.71
CA VAL A 68 -1.98 -5.78 7.49
C VAL A 68 -2.39 -5.67 6.03
N TYR A 69 -2.21 -6.74 5.24
CA TYR A 69 -2.46 -6.77 3.79
C TYR A 69 -3.82 -6.16 3.33
N PRO A 70 -4.95 -6.38 4.04
CA PRO A 70 -6.24 -5.83 3.64
C PRO A 70 -6.31 -4.30 3.71
N VAL A 71 -5.58 -3.69 4.64
CA VAL A 71 -5.59 -2.25 4.93
C VAL A 71 -4.30 -1.55 4.48
N ARG A 72 -3.62 -2.12 3.49
CA ARG A 72 -2.43 -1.53 2.87
C ARG A 72 -2.68 -0.08 2.42
N PRO A 73 -1.73 0.85 2.64
CA PRO A 73 -1.80 2.21 2.13
C PRO A 73 -1.68 2.25 0.60
N LEU A 74 -1.96 3.41 0.00
CA LEU A 74 -1.93 3.65 -1.44
C LEU A 74 -0.61 3.22 -2.05
N ILE A 75 0.51 3.67 -1.47
CA ILE A 75 1.86 3.34 -1.96
C ILE A 75 2.07 1.82 -2.03
N CYS A 76 1.58 1.07 -1.05
CA CYS A 76 1.66 -0.39 -1.08
C CYS A 76 0.79 -1.04 -2.18
N ARG A 77 -0.29 -0.38 -2.62
CA ARG A 77 -1.18 -0.85 -3.69
C ARG A 77 -0.62 -0.54 -5.08
N LEU A 78 0.21 0.49 -5.20
CA LEU A 78 0.90 0.83 -6.44
C LEU A 78 2.00 -0.17 -6.80
N TYR A 79 2.62 -0.83 -5.82
CA TYR A 79 3.63 -1.86 -6.09
C TYR A 79 3.09 -2.98 -6.99
N GLY A 80 3.70 -3.11 -8.16
CA GLY A 80 3.35 -4.02 -9.24
C GLY A 80 2.27 -3.51 -10.19
N ASN A 81 1.54 -2.45 -9.83
CA ASN A 81 0.46 -1.89 -10.64
C ASN A 81 0.83 -0.64 -11.43
N SER A 82 1.88 0.07 -11.01
CA SER A 82 2.32 1.31 -11.64
C SER A 82 3.66 1.17 -12.36
N PRO A 83 3.93 2.00 -13.39
CA PRO A 83 5.22 2.04 -14.09
C PRO A 83 6.37 2.49 -13.18
N ASN A 84 6.10 3.31 -12.16
CA ASN A 84 7.09 3.81 -11.20
C ASN A 84 7.24 2.93 -9.95
N TYR A 85 6.36 1.94 -9.77
CA TYR A 85 6.35 1.03 -8.63
C TYR A 85 6.37 -0.44 -9.08
N LEU A 86 7.18 -0.81 -10.07
CA LEU A 86 7.20 -2.18 -10.59
C LEU A 86 7.58 -3.24 -9.54
N CYS A 87 6.97 -4.41 -9.62
CA CYS A 87 7.30 -5.54 -8.76
C CYS A 87 8.65 -6.15 -9.15
N THR A 88 9.59 -6.25 -8.21
CA THR A 88 10.94 -6.81 -8.43
C THR A 88 10.96 -8.32 -8.64
N VAL A 89 9.89 -9.02 -8.25
CA VAL A 89 9.73 -10.48 -8.47
C VAL A 89 8.77 -10.81 -9.62
N GLY A 90 8.37 -9.79 -10.39
CA GLY A 90 7.64 -9.99 -11.65
C GLY A 90 6.12 -10.19 -11.53
N ALA A 91 5.51 -9.98 -10.35
CA ALA A 91 4.05 -9.96 -10.25
C ALA A 91 3.49 -8.76 -11.03
N ARG A 92 2.46 -8.99 -11.87
CA ARG A 92 1.84 -7.96 -12.69
C ARG A 92 0.31 -8.12 -12.75
N PRO A 93 -0.44 -7.01 -12.81
CA PRO A 93 -1.88 -7.03 -13.06
C PRO A 93 -2.19 -7.40 -14.52
N ILE A 94 -3.49 -7.57 -14.81
CA ILE A 94 -3.99 -7.75 -16.17
C ILE A 94 -3.69 -6.51 -17.04
N TYR A 95 -3.76 -5.32 -16.44
CA TYR A 95 -3.43 -4.05 -17.06
C TYR A 95 -2.55 -3.23 -16.11
N LEU A 96 -1.43 -2.73 -16.61
CA LEU A 96 -0.55 -1.82 -15.86
C LEU A 96 -1.03 -0.40 -16.07
N LEU A 97 -1.07 0.40 -14.99
CA LEU A 97 -1.38 1.83 -15.09
C LEU A 97 -0.45 2.53 -16.07
N SER A 98 -0.97 3.54 -16.74
CA SER A 98 -0.20 4.58 -17.42
C SER A 98 0.36 5.60 -16.42
N GLU A 99 1.33 6.40 -16.86
CA GLU A 99 1.87 7.51 -16.07
C GLU A 99 0.80 8.57 -15.76
N ASP A 100 -0.13 8.81 -16.69
CA ASP A 100 -1.23 9.77 -16.51
C ASP A 100 -2.24 9.30 -15.46
N GLU A 101 -2.62 8.01 -15.48
CA GLU A 101 -3.50 7.43 -14.45
C GLU A 101 -2.82 7.43 -13.07
N GLU A 102 -1.52 7.13 -12.99
CA GLU A 102 -0.78 7.27 -11.73
C GLU A 102 -0.82 8.73 -11.23
N ALA A 103 -0.54 9.69 -12.10
CA ALA A 103 -0.52 11.10 -11.72
C ALA A 103 -1.90 11.57 -11.23
N GLU A 104 -2.98 11.12 -11.87
CA GLU A 104 -4.35 11.40 -11.46
C GLU A 104 -4.69 10.78 -10.09
N ILE A 105 -4.28 9.52 -9.86
CA ILE A 105 -4.45 8.85 -8.56
C ILE A 105 -3.73 9.64 -7.46
N PHE A 106 -2.47 10.06 -7.68
CA PHE A 106 -1.77 10.88 -6.70
C PHE A 106 -2.42 12.25 -6.49
N HIS A 107 -2.89 12.88 -7.57
CA HIS A 107 -3.63 14.14 -7.47
C HIS A 107 -4.84 13.99 -6.54
N PHE A 108 -5.70 13.00 -6.78
CA PHE A 108 -6.85 12.74 -5.91
C PHE A 108 -6.43 12.37 -4.49
N TYR A 109 -5.41 11.54 -4.33
CA TYR A 109 -4.90 11.14 -3.02
C TYR A 109 -4.53 12.34 -2.15
N TYR A 110 -3.73 13.26 -2.69
CA TYR A 110 -3.30 14.43 -1.93
C TYR A 110 -4.41 15.48 -1.78
N THR A 111 -5.21 15.72 -2.83
CA THR A 111 -6.30 16.71 -2.78
C THR A 111 -7.38 16.33 -1.76
N TYR A 112 -7.75 15.06 -1.65
CA TYR A 112 -8.85 14.65 -0.79
C TYR A 112 -8.43 14.18 0.61
N PHE A 113 -7.18 13.72 0.80
CA PHE A 113 -6.77 13.06 2.04
C PHE A 113 -5.54 13.65 2.74
N ALA A 114 -4.76 14.55 2.13
CA ALA A 114 -3.54 15.09 2.76
C ALA A 114 -3.78 16.28 3.69
N ALA A 115 -4.90 16.99 3.54
CA ALA A 115 -5.20 18.24 4.24
C ALA A 115 -6.24 18.10 5.37
N LYS A 116 -6.61 16.88 5.74
CA LYS A 116 -7.55 16.60 6.83
C LYS A 116 -6.84 16.03 8.05
#